data_AF-F8PK27-F1
#
_entry.id   AF-F8PK27-F1
#
_cell.length_a   1.000
_cell.length_b   1.000
_cell.length_c   1.000
_cell.angle_alpha   90.00
_cell.angle_beta   90.00
_cell.angle_gamma   90.00
#
_symmetry.space_group_name_H-M   'P 1'
#
loop_
_entity.id
_entity.type
_entity.pdbx_description
1 polymer ?
#
loop_
_entity_poly.entity_id
_entity_poly.type
_entity_poly.pdbx_seq_one_letter_code
_entity_poly.pdbx_strand_id
1 'polypeptide(L)'
;MHLPRTYLARGGVDVRGISEGMDLNQFVFEHYMELKEGKADGVKAVNYVHADDVVSRRHEYLGPDPRIAGYFFDNYGEVHIRWWDGFLKDQWMDQQKWKLSVKVDGSGQWVVKED
;
A
#
# COMPACT_ATOMS: atom_id res chain seq x y z
N MET A 1 -4.16 -9.36 -5.73
CA MET A 1 -3.57 -8.09 -5.28
C MET A 1 -3.99 -7.81 -3.84
N HIS A 2 -3.01 -7.52 -3.00
CA HIS A 2 -3.16 -7.26 -1.57
C HIS A 2 -3.30 -5.76 -1.34
N LEU A 3 -4.43 -5.38 -0.73
CA LEU A 3 -4.83 -4.00 -0.47
C LEU A 3 -4.93 -3.81 1.05
N PRO A 4 -3.86 -3.36 1.73
CA PRO A 4 -3.87 -3.10 3.16
C PRO A 4 -5.00 -2.15 3.57
N ARG A 5 -5.72 -2.44 4.66
CA ARG A 5 -6.78 -1.56 5.18
C ARG A 5 -6.23 -0.41 6.03
N THR A 6 -5.01 -0.56 6.54
CA THR A 6 -4.32 0.45 7.38
C THR A 6 -2.82 0.42 7.14
N TYR A 7 -2.12 1.43 7.65
CA TYR A 7 -0.66 1.45 7.76
C TYR A 7 -0.14 0.14 8.37
N LEU A 8 0.88 -0.45 7.74
CA LEU A 8 1.46 -1.76 8.07
C LEU A 8 0.44 -2.92 8.12
N ALA A 9 -0.66 -2.81 7.36
CA ALA A 9 -1.71 -3.83 7.26
C ALA A 9 -2.27 -4.31 8.62
N ARG A 10 -2.14 -3.51 9.70
CA ARG A 10 -2.55 -3.89 11.06
C ARG A 10 -4.05 -4.14 11.20
N GLY A 11 -4.84 -3.46 10.39
CA GLY A 11 -6.29 -3.65 10.29
C GLY A 11 -6.71 -4.70 9.26
N GLY A 12 -5.78 -5.50 8.74
CA GLY A 12 -6.05 -6.52 7.72
C GLY A 12 -5.78 -6.05 6.29
N VAL A 13 -6.09 -6.93 5.35
CA VAL A 13 -5.81 -6.78 3.91
C VAL A 13 -7.03 -7.27 3.14
N ASP A 14 -7.49 -6.49 2.18
CA ASP A 14 -8.44 -6.96 1.18
C ASP A 14 -7.68 -7.61 0.02
N VAL A 15 -8.17 -8.75 -0.47
CA VAL A 15 -7.59 -9.44 -1.62
C VAL A 15 -8.55 -9.32 -2.80
N ARG A 16 -8.04 -8.79 -3.91
CA ARG A 16 -8.79 -8.65 -5.17
C ARG A 16 -8.06 -9.31 -6.32
N GLY A 17 -8.82 -9.96 -7.20
CA GLY A 17 -8.32 -10.49 -8.46
C GLY A 17 -7.95 -9.36 -9.42
N ILE A 18 -6.88 -9.55 -10.16
CA ILE A 18 -6.44 -8.67 -11.25
C ILE A 18 -6.24 -9.52 -12.51
N SER A 19 -6.25 -8.89 -13.68
CA SER A 19 -6.08 -9.56 -14.96
C SER A 19 -5.04 -8.85 -15.81
N GLU A 20 -4.50 -9.56 -16.80
CA GLU A 20 -3.56 -9.00 -17.77
C GLU A 20 -4.17 -7.76 -18.47
N GLY A 21 -3.35 -6.72 -18.64
CA GLY A 21 -3.76 -5.45 -19.27
C GLY A 21 -4.46 -4.46 -18.33
N MET A 22 -4.74 -4.81 -17.07
CA MET A 22 -5.26 -3.84 -16.09
C MET A 22 -4.20 -2.83 -15.65
N ASP A 23 -4.60 -1.56 -15.51
CA ASP A 23 -3.76 -0.53 -14.88
C ASP A 23 -3.84 -0.66 -13.35
N LEU A 24 -2.76 -1.11 -12.74
CA LEU A 24 -2.68 -1.31 -11.29
C LEU A 24 -2.76 -0.01 -10.50
N ASN A 25 -2.25 1.11 -11.04
CA ASN A 25 -2.28 2.39 -10.35
C ASN A 25 -3.70 2.92 -10.28
N GLN A 26 -4.42 2.87 -11.42
CA GLN A 26 -5.83 3.27 -11.47
C GLN A 26 -6.67 2.37 -10.55
N PHE A 27 -6.47 1.05 -10.61
CA PHE A 27 -7.20 0.10 -9.77
C PHE A 27 -7.00 0.37 -8.27
N VAL A 28 -5.76 0.61 -7.84
CA VAL A 28 -5.45 0.95 -6.44
C VAL A 28 -6.06 2.29 -6.05
N PHE A 29 -5.95 3.30 -6.91
CA PHE A 29 -6.51 4.62 -6.68
C PHE A 29 -8.03 4.54 -6.46
N GLU A 30 -8.76 3.87 -7.35
CA GLU A 30 -10.20 3.68 -7.25
C GLU A 30 -10.59 3.01 -5.93
N HIS A 31 -9.92 1.90 -5.58
CA HIS A 31 -10.16 1.19 -4.32
C HIS A 31 -10.00 2.06 -3.08
N TYR A 32 -8.96 2.91 -3.04
CA TYR A 32 -8.65 3.73 -1.87
C TYR A 32 -9.37 5.08 -1.81
N MET A 33 -10.04 5.45 -2.90
CA MET A 33 -10.95 6.59 -2.97
C MET A 33 -12.37 6.26 -2.52
N GLU A 34 -12.71 4.97 -2.44
CA GLU A 34 -13.99 4.53 -1.88
C GLU A 34 -14.17 5.00 -0.43
N LEU A 35 -15.42 5.33 -0.11
CA LEU A 35 -15.82 5.63 1.26
C LEU A 35 -15.68 4.37 2.11
N LYS A 36 -15.17 4.55 3.33
CA LYS A 36 -15.19 3.49 4.32
C LYS A 36 -16.55 3.52 5.02
N GLU A 37 -17.36 2.48 4.82
CA GLU A 37 -18.63 2.36 5.55
C GLU A 37 -18.36 2.33 7.06
N GLY A 38 -19.04 3.23 7.78
CA GLY A 38 -18.74 3.55 9.18
C GLY A 38 -18.78 2.33 10.12
N LYS A 39 -17.76 2.24 10.98
CA LYS A 39 -17.61 1.29 12.10
C LYS A 39 -17.67 -0.22 11.78
N ALA A 40 -17.59 -0.64 10.52
CA ALA A 40 -17.82 -2.04 10.15
C ALA A 40 -16.74 -3.05 10.61
N ASP A 41 -15.54 -2.63 11.01
CA ASP A 41 -14.44 -3.58 11.24
C ASP A 41 -14.00 -3.75 12.71
N GLY A 42 -14.54 -2.99 13.67
CA GLY A 42 -14.09 -3.09 15.09
C GLY A 42 -12.61 -2.72 15.32
N VAL A 43 -11.85 -2.40 14.26
CA VAL A 43 -10.46 -1.98 14.33
C VAL A 43 -10.43 -0.50 14.70
N LYS A 44 -9.95 -0.20 15.91
CA LYS A 44 -9.49 1.15 16.30
C LYS A 44 -8.24 1.50 15.47
N ALA A 45 -8.45 1.86 14.21
CA ALA A 45 -7.40 2.31 13.31
C ALA A 45 -7.23 3.84 13.42
N VAL A 46 -6.00 4.31 13.28
CA VAL A 46 -5.71 5.75 13.22
C VAL A 46 -6.13 6.25 11.84
N ASN A 47 -7.05 7.22 11.80
CA ASN A 47 -7.26 8.07 10.63
C ASN A 47 -6.23 9.20 10.70
N TYR A 48 -5.39 9.33 9.67
CA TYR A 48 -4.31 10.31 9.62
C TYR A 48 -4.74 11.69 9.07
N VAL A 49 -5.99 11.82 8.58
CA VAL A 49 -6.50 13.03 7.92
C VAL A 49 -7.65 13.68 8.69
N HIS A 50 -8.66 12.91 9.13
CA HIS A 50 -9.82 13.42 9.87
C HIS A 50 -10.10 12.59 11.12
N ALA A 51 -9.98 13.21 12.30
CA ALA A 51 -10.28 12.56 13.58
C ALA A 51 -11.80 12.41 13.84
N ASP A 52 -12.62 13.23 13.18
CA ASP A 52 -14.04 13.38 13.51
C ASP A 52 -14.95 12.39 12.75
N ASP A 53 -14.39 11.48 11.94
CA ASP A 53 -15.09 10.38 11.22
C ASP A 53 -16.32 10.82 10.39
N VAL A 54 -16.44 12.12 10.06
CA VAL A 54 -17.65 12.68 9.43
C VAL A 54 -17.88 12.07 8.04
N VAL A 55 -16.81 11.80 7.28
CA VAL A 55 -16.76 10.92 6.10
C VAL A 55 -15.29 10.53 5.88
N SER A 56 -14.92 9.26 6.06
CA SER A 56 -13.53 8.80 5.94
C SER A 56 -13.34 7.94 4.67
N ARG A 57 -12.30 8.23 3.88
CA ARG A 57 -11.89 7.37 2.75
C ARG A 57 -10.86 6.34 3.19
N ARG A 58 -10.73 5.24 2.43
CA ARG A 58 -9.81 4.15 2.81
C ARG A 58 -8.34 4.58 2.86
N HIS A 59 -7.88 5.47 1.97
CA HIS A 59 -6.48 5.93 1.97
C HIS A 59 -6.06 6.62 3.27
N GLU A 60 -7.00 7.27 3.97
CA GLU A 60 -6.71 8.06 5.17
C GLU A 60 -6.19 7.20 6.33
N TYR A 61 -6.32 5.88 6.23
CA TYR A 61 -5.82 4.92 7.23
C TYR A 61 -4.45 4.34 6.87
N LEU A 62 -3.93 4.60 5.67
CA LEU A 62 -2.64 4.06 5.19
C LEU A 62 -1.44 4.86 5.68
N GLY A 63 -1.66 6.09 6.09
CA GLY A 63 -0.63 7.05 6.48
C GLY A 63 -1.09 8.47 6.18
N PRO A 64 -0.34 9.48 6.66
CA PRO A 64 -0.62 10.89 6.41
C PRO A 64 -0.33 11.36 4.98
N ASP A 65 0.59 10.72 4.23
CA ASP A 65 0.87 11.02 2.81
C ASP A 65 1.27 9.74 2.05
N PRO A 66 0.36 8.76 1.91
CA PRO A 66 0.67 7.46 1.32
C PRO A 66 0.76 7.55 -0.20
N ARG A 67 1.85 7.01 -0.77
CA ARG A 67 2.11 6.98 -2.22
C ARG A 67 2.53 5.59 -2.65
N ILE A 68 2.09 5.19 -3.84
CA ILE A 68 2.56 3.96 -4.48
C ILE A 68 4.00 4.19 -4.96
N ALA A 69 4.93 3.40 -4.43
CA ALA A 69 6.33 3.38 -4.82
C ALA A 69 6.65 2.26 -5.83
N GLY A 70 5.78 1.25 -5.91
CA GLY A 70 5.88 0.16 -6.87
C GLY A 70 5.05 -1.05 -6.44
N TYR A 71 5.28 -2.17 -7.12
CA TYR A 71 4.63 -3.45 -6.86
C TYR A 71 5.68 -4.54 -6.68
N PHE A 72 5.38 -5.51 -5.82
CA PHE A 72 6.14 -6.73 -5.65
C PHE A 72 5.26 -7.92 -6.04
N PHE A 73 5.80 -8.80 -6.89
CA PHE A 73 5.15 -10.02 -7.31
C PHE A 73 5.82 -11.17 -6.59
N ASP A 74 5.07 -11.93 -5.82
CA ASP A 74 5.62 -13.08 -5.13
C ASP A 74 5.65 -14.33 -6.05
N ASN A 75 6.22 -15.42 -5.53
CA ASN A 75 6.32 -16.68 -6.27
C ASN A 75 4.97 -17.39 -6.49
N TYR A 76 3.90 -16.92 -5.85
CA TYR A 76 2.54 -17.45 -5.96
C TYR A 76 1.68 -16.62 -6.94
N GLY A 77 2.24 -15.55 -7.52
CA GLY A 77 1.52 -14.63 -8.41
C GLY A 77 0.67 -13.62 -7.66
N GLU A 78 0.85 -13.48 -6.34
CA GLU A 78 0.25 -12.41 -5.55
C GLU A 78 0.97 -11.09 -5.81
N VAL A 79 0.22 -9.99 -5.71
CA VAL A 79 0.73 -8.64 -5.96
C VAL A 79 0.61 -7.82 -4.70
N HIS A 80 1.73 -7.33 -4.21
CA HIS A 80 1.84 -6.50 -3.01
C HIS A 80 2.21 -5.07 -3.42
N ILE A 81 1.66 -4.10 -2.71
CA ILE A 81 1.95 -2.68 -2.97
C ILE A 81 3.12 -2.25 -2.09
N ARG A 82 4.15 -1.68 -2.73
CA ARG A 82 5.22 -0.97 -2.03
C ARG A 82 4.77 0.46 -1.80
N TRP A 83 4.63 0.84 -0.54
CA TRP A 83 4.23 2.18 -0.13
C TRP A 83 5.44 3.03 0.27
N TRP A 84 5.34 4.32 -0.03
CA TRP A 84 6.16 5.38 0.53
C TRP A 84 5.24 6.41 1.18
N ASP A 85 5.48 6.73 2.44
CA ASP A 85 4.77 7.85 3.09
C ASP A 85 5.64 9.11 3.12
N GLY A 86 5.17 10.16 2.45
CA GLY A 86 5.92 11.40 2.29
C GLY A 86 6.09 12.20 3.58
N PHE A 87 5.22 12.03 4.57
CA PHE A 87 5.26 12.73 5.85
C PHE A 87 6.03 11.93 6.90
N LEU A 88 5.77 10.62 7.03
CA LEU A 88 6.49 9.72 7.94
C LEU A 88 7.92 9.43 7.47
N LYS A 89 8.23 9.70 6.19
CA LYS A 89 9.53 9.43 5.56
C LYS A 89 9.92 7.95 5.62
N ASP A 90 8.95 7.06 5.45
CA ASP A 90 9.18 5.63 5.52
C ASP A 90 8.55 4.83 4.38
N GLN A 91 9.13 3.64 4.19
CA GLN A 91 8.77 2.69 3.15
C GLN A 91 8.19 1.44 3.83
N TRP A 92 7.04 0.98 3.37
CA TRP A 92 6.39 -0.20 3.95
C TRP A 92 5.63 -1.02 2.90
N MET A 93 5.50 -2.32 3.20
CA MET A 93 4.84 -3.32 2.37
C MET A 93 4.30 -4.38 3.32
N ASP A 94 3.02 -4.73 3.18
CA ASP A 94 2.30 -5.60 4.11
C ASP A 94 2.48 -5.15 5.57
N GLN A 95 2.97 -6.04 6.44
CA GLN A 95 3.16 -5.77 7.88
C GLN A 95 4.56 -5.26 8.24
N GLN A 96 5.42 -5.02 7.25
CA GLN A 96 6.83 -4.71 7.48
C GLN A 96 7.27 -3.41 6.81
N LYS A 97 8.26 -2.77 7.44
CA LYS A 97 9.03 -1.72 6.77
C LYS A 97 10.01 -2.40 5.82
N TRP A 98 10.06 -1.94 4.58
CA TRP A 98 11.05 -2.42 3.61
C TRP A 98 12.05 -1.31 3.33
N LYS A 99 13.19 -1.67 2.74
CA LYS A 99 14.16 -0.71 2.22
C LYS A 99 14.47 -1.07 0.79
N LEU A 100 14.41 -0.08 -0.09
CA LEU A 100 14.92 -0.24 -1.45
C LEU A 100 16.46 -0.30 -1.40
N SER A 101 17.00 -1.48 -1.66
CA SER A 101 18.43 -1.68 -1.88
C SER A 101 18.69 -1.67 -3.38
N VAL A 102 19.62 -0.85 -3.85
CA VAL A 102 20.05 -0.81 -5.26
C VAL A 102 21.55 -1.07 -5.36
N LYS A 103 21.96 -1.79 -6.39
CA LYS A 103 23.37 -2.01 -6.73
C LYS A 103 23.58 -1.77 -8.21
N VAL A 104 24.81 -1.42 -8.59
CA VAL A 104 25.21 -1.43 -10.00
C VAL A 104 25.62 -2.85 -10.36
N ASP A 105 25.07 -3.39 -11.44
CA ASP A 105 25.42 -4.71 -11.95
C ASP A 105 26.71 -4.69 -12.80
N GLY A 106 27.13 -5.85 -13.31
CA GLY A 106 28.32 -5.97 -14.16
C GLY A 106 28.23 -5.23 -15.50
N SER A 107 27.02 -4.78 -15.90
CA SER A 107 26.79 -3.99 -17.10
C SER A 107 26.78 -2.47 -16.83
N GLY A 108 26.95 -2.06 -15.56
CA GLY A 108 26.89 -0.66 -15.16
C GLY A 108 25.46 -0.15 -14.94
N GLN A 109 24.45 -1.03 -14.94
CA GLN A 109 23.06 -0.64 -14.72
C GLN A 109 22.68 -0.73 -13.25
N TRP A 110 21.89 0.23 -12.78
CA TRP A 110 21.27 0.16 -11.45
C TRP A 110 20.19 -0.92 -11.46
N VAL A 111 20.39 -1.94 -10.64
CA VAL A 111 19.43 -3.01 -10.42
C VAL A 111 18.97 -3.00 -8.97
N VAL A 112 17.67 -3.24 -8.78
CA VAL A 112 17.11 -3.46 -7.44
C VAL A 112 17.67 -4.78 -6.92
N LYS A 113 18.15 -4.75 -5.68
CA LYS A 113 18.46 -5.95 -4.93
C LYS A 113 17.24 -6.28 -4.08
N GLU A 114 16.52 -7.31 -4.49
CA GLU A 114 15.50 -7.92 -3.64
C GLU A 114 16.24 -8.83 -2.65
N ASP A 115 16.12 -8.54 -1.36
CA ASP A 115 16.66 -9.35 -0.26
C ASP A 115 15.71 -10.51 0.07
#